data_AF-I4EYM6-F1
#
_entry.id   AF-I4EYM6-F1
#
_cell.length_a   1.000
_cell.length_b   1.000
_cell.length_c   1.000
_cell.angle_alpha   90.00
_cell.angle_beta   90.00
_cell.angle_gamma   90.00
#
_symmetry.space_group_name_H-M   'P 1'
#
loop_
_entity.id
_entity.type
_entity.pdbx_description
1 polymer ?
#
loop_
_entity_poly.entity_id
_entity_poly.type
_entity_poly.pdbx_seq_one_letter_code
_entity_poly.pdbx_strand_id
1 'polypeptide(L)'
;MIAGGTVLLFLDLLGTFAFALNGALTALRATRLDIVGVVTLGMITAVGGGTIRDVLLDSLPPATFADWRYYAVAAAGGLIAFLLGRHLERLNRPINVLDAVGLALFAVTGATKAVGLGFGRCPGSAGQPARRWRSG
;
A
#
# COMPACT_ATOMS: atom_id res chain seq x y z
N MET A 1 19.63 -15.36 -3.33
CA MET A 1 18.15 -15.44 -3.19
C MET A 1 17.57 -14.61 -2.04
N ILE A 2 18.38 -13.90 -1.24
CA ILE A 2 17.90 -13.17 -0.02
C ILE A 2 17.68 -11.66 -0.27
N ALA A 3 18.27 -11.08 -1.33
CA ALA A 3 18.22 -9.62 -1.56
C ALA A 3 16.86 -9.11 -2.11
N GLY A 4 16.15 -9.90 -2.92
CA GLY A 4 14.90 -9.46 -3.54
C GLY A 4 13.75 -9.28 -2.54
N GLY A 5 13.56 -10.24 -1.63
CA GLY A 5 12.47 -10.20 -0.64
C GLY A 5 12.60 -9.07 0.37
N THR A 6 13.82 -8.81 0.87
CA THR A 6 14.07 -7.73 1.85
C THR A 6 13.83 -6.35 1.26
N VAL A 7 14.24 -6.13 0.01
CA VAL A 7 14.01 -4.85 -0.68
C VAL A 7 12.52 -4.61 -0.92
N LEU A 8 11.79 -5.61 -1.42
CA LEU A 8 10.33 -5.48 -1.58
C LEU A 8 9.62 -5.20 -0.26
N LEU A 9 10.01 -5.89 0.81
CA LEU A 9 9.42 -5.67 2.14
C LEU A 9 9.72 -4.25 2.66
N PHE A 10 10.93 -3.74 2.43
CA PHE A 10 11.28 -2.38 2.83
C PHE A 10 10.48 -1.33 2.04
N LEU A 11 10.33 -1.49 0.72
CA LEU A 11 9.49 -0.60 -0.08
C LEU A 11 8.01 -0.68 0.31
N ASP A 12 7.51 -1.88 0.64
CA ASP A 12 6.13 -2.05 1.09
C ASP A 12 5.90 -1.35 2.43
N LEU A 13 6.80 -1.51 3.41
CA LEU A 13 6.71 -0.82 4.69
C LEU A 13 6.80 0.70 4.53
N LEU A 14 7.67 1.20 3.63
CA LEU A 14 7.74 2.63 3.31
C LEU A 14 6.45 3.15 2.68
N GLY A 15 5.85 2.38 1.75
CA GLY A 15 4.56 2.72 1.14
C GLY A 15 3.43 2.74 2.16
N THR A 16 3.36 1.71 3.02
CA THR A 16 2.42 1.63 4.14
C THR A 16 2.58 2.81 5.10
N PHE A 17 3.82 3.20 5.43
CA PHE A 17 4.10 4.35 6.27
C PHE A 17 3.64 5.66 5.63
N ALA A 18 3.95 5.88 4.34
CA ALA A 18 3.54 7.06 3.60
C ALA A 18 2.01 7.19 3.51
N PHE A 19 1.31 6.08 3.24
CA PHE A 19 -0.16 6.06 3.23
C PHE A 19 -0.76 6.27 4.62
N ALA A 20 -0.15 5.71 5.68
CA ALA A 20 -0.60 5.92 7.05
C ALA A 20 -0.49 7.40 7.44
N LEU A 21 0.63 8.04 7.11
CA LEU A 21 0.81 9.49 7.28
C LEU A 21 -0.25 10.26 6.48
N ASN A 22 -0.45 9.93 5.21
CA ASN A 22 -1.41 10.64 4.36
C ASN A 22 -2.85 10.55 4.89
N GLY A 23 -3.29 9.34 5.29
CA GLY A 23 -4.60 9.11 5.89
C GLY A 23 -4.78 9.82 7.23
N ALA A 24 -3.76 9.80 8.09
CA ALA A 24 -3.79 10.48 9.38
C ALA A 24 -3.79 12.01 9.26
N LEU A 25 -3.00 12.59 8.34
CA LEU A 25 -3.03 14.02 8.05
C LEU A 25 -4.38 14.44 7.42
N THR A 26 -4.96 13.58 6.59
CA THR A 26 -6.30 13.79 6.05
C THR A 26 -7.37 13.76 7.15
N ALA A 27 -7.26 12.83 8.12
CA ALA A 27 -8.15 12.77 9.29
C ALA A 27 -8.15 14.08 10.09
N LEU A 28 -6.95 14.62 10.35
CA LEU A 28 -6.76 15.88 11.05
C LEU A 28 -7.33 17.07 10.29
N ARG A 29 -7.14 17.10 8.97
CA ARG A 29 -7.53 18.23 8.14
C ARG A 29 -9.02 18.23 7.79
N ALA A 30 -9.54 17.12 7.29
CA ALA A 30 -10.89 17.03 6.71
C ALA A 30 -11.97 16.86 7.77
N THR A 31 -11.70 16.06 8.80
CA THR A 31 -12.71 15.61 9.75
C THR A 31 -12.41 16.07 11.18
N ARG A 32 -11.22 16.64 11.44
CA ARG A 32 -10.73 17.06 12.77
C ARG A 32 -10.95 16.00 13.85
N LEU A 33 -10.60 14.75 13.52
CA LEU A 33 -10.73 13.62 14.44
C LEU A 33 -9.76 13.73 15.62
N ASP A 34 -10.12 13.04 16.70
CA ASP A 34 -9.27 12.83 17.87
C ASP A 34 -8.12 11.85 17.56
N ILE A 35 -7.18 11.68 18.51
CA ILE A 35 -5.99 10.84 18.29
C ILE A 35 -6.34 9.41 17.88
N VAL A 36 -7.41 8.84 18.44
CA VAL A 36 -7.88 7.49 18.10
C VAL A 36 -8.40 7.46 16.68
N GLY A 37 -9.24 8.41 16.28
CA GLY A 37 -9.74 8.51 14.90
C GLY A 37 -8.63 8.76 13.87
N VAL A 38 -7.63 9.57 14.21
CA VAL A 38 -6.48 9.87 13.33
C VAL A 38 -5.63 8.63 13.08
N VAL A 39 -5.26 7.91 14.15
CA VAL A 39 -4.49 6.67 14.02
C VAL A 39 -5.32 5.62 13.28
N THR A 40 -6.59 5.48 13.62
CA THR A 40 -7.49 4.49 12.98
C THR A 40 -7.65 4.76 11.49
N LEU A 41 -7.88 6.01 11.07
CA LEU A 41 -8.01 6.34 9.66
C LEU A 41 -6.71 6.09 8.90
N GLY A 42 -5.56 6.49 9.45
CA GLY A 42 -4.25 6.19 8.87
C GLY A 42 -4.00 4.69 8.71
N MET A 43 -4.33 3.89 9.73
CA MET A 43 -4.24 2.43 9.70
C MET A 43 -5.11 1.84 8.59
N ILE A 44 -6.37 2.27 8.49
CA ILE A 44 -7.31 1.79 7.47
C ILE A 44 -6.80 2.14 6.06
N THR A 45 -6.30 3.36 5.84
CA THR A 45 -5.75 3.77 4.54
C THR A 45 -4.54 2.90 4.14
N ALA A 46 -3.60 2.70 5.06
CA ALA A 46 -2.38 1.96 4.79
C ALA A 46 -2.61 0.44 4.59
N VAL A 47 -3.38 -0.18 5.49
CA VAL A 47 -3.70 -1.61 5.45
C VAL A 47 -4.68 -1.91 4.32
N GLY A 48 -5.66 -1.02 4.10
CA GLY A 48 -6.67 -1.17 3.05
C GLY A 48 -6.04 -1.26 1.66
N GLY A 49 -5.11 -0.36 1.34
CA GLY A 49 -4.42 -0.38 0.05
C GLY A 49 -3.60 -1.66 -0.19
N GLY A 50 -2.82 -2.09 0.81
CA GLY A 50 -2.03 -3.33 0.72
C GLY A 50 -2.89 -4.58 0.60
N THR A 51 -4.00 -4.62 1.36
CA THR A 51 -4.96 -5.74 1.32
C THR A 51 -5.67 -5.83 -0.02
N ILE A 52 -6.17 -4.69 -0.55
CA ILE A 52 -6.83 -4.66 -1.86
C ILE A 52 -5.87 -5.16 -2.94
N ARG A 53 -4.62 -4.69 -2.94
CA ARG A 53 -3.59 -5.16 -3.89
C ARG A 53 -3.36 -6.67 -3.78
N ASP A 54 -3.18 -7.18 -2.57
CA ASP A 54 -2.87 -8.59 -2.37
C ASP A 54 -4.05 -9.50 -2.77
N VAL A 55 -5.29 -9.04 -2.56
CA VAL A 55 -6.51 -9.72 -3.07
C VAL A 55 -6.58 -9.68 -4.60
N LEU A 56 -6.29 -8.53 -5.23
CA LEU A 56 -6.27 -8.41 -6.69
C LEU A 56 -5.21 -9.30 -7.36
N LEU A 57 -4.12 -9.60 -6.65
CA LEU A 57 -3.06 -10.50 -7.11
C LEU A 57 -3.31 -11.97 -6.75
N ASP A 58 -4.47 -12.30 -6.18
CA ASP A 58 -4.80 -13.64 -5.65
C ASP A 58 -3.73 -14.20 -4.69
N SER A 59 -3.06 -13.30 -3.97
CA SER A 59 -1.96 -13.61 -3.05
C SER A 59 -2.50 -13.75 -1.63
N LEU A 60 -3.21 -14.86 -1.38
CA LEU A 60 -3.83 -15.17 -0.09
C LEU A 60 -2.95 -16.14 0.73
N PRO A 61 -2.73 -15.90 2.05
CA PRO A 61 -3.25 -14.80 2.86
C PRO A 61 -2.51 -13.46 2.62
N PRO A 62 -3.19 -12.30 2.76
CA PRO A 62 -2.58 -11.00 2.50
C PRO A 62 -1.38 -10.74 3.42
N ALA A 63 -0.31 -10.15 2.88
CA ALA A 63 0.92 -9.90 3.63
C ALA A 63 0.69 -8.92 4.79
N THR A 64 -0.28 -8.01 4.63
CA THR A 64 -0.72 -7.07 5.67
C THR A 64 -1.29 -7.77 6.91
N PHE A 65 -1.92 -8.94 6.76
CA PHE A 65 -2.47 -9.71 7.90
C PHE A 65 -1.48 -10.75 8.44
N ALA A 66 -0.54 -11.19 7.61
CA ALA A 66 0.46 -12.18 7.99
C ALA A 66 1.55 -11.62 8.91
N ASP A 67 1.76 -10.30 8.93
CA ASP A 67 2.91 -9.69 9.59
C ASP A 67 2.56 -8.46 10.44
N TRP A 68 2.85 -8.57 11.73
CA TRP A 68 2.61 -7.54 12.74
C TRP A 68 3.33 -6.22 12.44
N ARG A 69 4.42 -6.26 11.67
CA ARG A 69 5.23 -5.09 11.31
C ARG A 69 4.42 -4.05 10.52
N TYR A 70 3.47 -4.48 9.69
CA TYR A 70 2.62 -3.54 8.95
C TYR A 70 1.72 -2.73 9.88
N TYR A 71 1.12 -3.37 10.88
CA TYR A 71 0.29 -2.69 11.88
C TYR A 71 1.13 -1.76 12.76
N ALA A 72 2.32 -2.19 13.18
CA ALA A 72 3.23 -1.35 13.97
C ALA A 72 3.67 -0.09 13.19
N VAL A 73 4.04 -0.25 11.91
CA VAL A 73 4.46 0.88 11.06
C VAL A 73 3.30 1.82 10.75
N ALA A 74 2.11 1.28 10.48
CA ALA A 74 0.94 2.12 10.24
C ALA A 74 0.51 2.89 11.50
N ALA A 75 0.61 2.27 12.68
CA ALA A 75 0.30 2.94 13.95
C ALA A 75 1.33 4.02 14.28
N ALA A 76 2.61 3.72 14.08
CA ALA A 76 3.70 4.70 14.22
C ALA A 76 3.53 5.87 13.25
N GLY A 77 3.18 5.60 11.99
CA GLY A 77 2.85 6.62 10.99
C GLY A 77 1.70 7.52 11.43
N GLY A 78 0.59 6.94 11.89
CA GLY A 78 -0.55 7.70 12.40
C GLY A 78 -0.19 8.60 13.59
N LEU A 79 0.61 8.10 14.53
CA LEU A 79 1.05 8.86 15.71
C LEU A 79 2.00 10.00 15.32
N ILE A 80 2.95 9.74 14.42
CA ILE A 80 3.88 10.76 13.91
C ILE A 80 3.11 11.84 13.15
N ALA A 81 2.15 11.47 12.29
CA ALA A 81 1.28 12.42 11.61
C ALA A 81 0.46 13.24 12.60
N PHE A 82 -0.04 12.66 13.68
CA PHE A 82 -0.77 13.40 14.71
C PHE A 82 0.10 14.49 15.37
N LEU A 83 1.33 14.14 15.73
CA LEU A 83 2.29 15.07 16.35
C LEU A 83 2.74 16.18 15.39
N LEU A 84 3.11 15.83 14.15
CA LEU A 84 3.55 16.80 13.14
C LEU A 84 2.38 17.65 12.61
N GLY A 85 1.21 17.05 12.45
CA GLY A 85 0.02 17.70 11.92
C GLY A 85 -0.52 18.82 12.82
N ARG A 86 -0.25 18.77 14.13
CA ARG A 86 -0.53 19.89 15.05
C ARG A 86 0.31 21.14 14.77
N HIS A 87 1.50 20.99 14.20
CA HIS A 87 2.41 22.10 13.88
C HIS A 87 2.28 22.62 12.44
N LEU A 88 1.53 21.93 11.58
CA LEU A 88 1.43 22.27 10.17
C LEU A 88 0.14 23.04 9.85
N GLU A 89 0.24 24.36 9.72
CA GLU A 89 -0.89 25.21 9.29
C GLU A 89 -1.32 24.96 7.82
N ARG A 90 -0.49 24.28 7.01
CA ARG A 90 -0.74 23.98 5.58
C ARG A 90 -0.55 22.51 5.26
N LEU A 91 -1.55 21.69 5.56
CA LEU A 91 -1.55 20.25 5.29
C LEU A 91 -1.70 19.85 3.81
N ASN A 92 -2.10 20.76 2.91
CA ASN A 92 -2.34 20.46 1.49
C ASN A 92 -1.12 19.92 0.72
N ARG A 93 0.01 20.61 0.82
CA ARG A 93 1.23 20.21 0.12
C ARG A 93 1.79 18.86 0.59
N PRO A 94 1.94 18.60 1.90
CA PRO A 94 2.47 17.32 2.36
C PRO A 94 1.53 16.14 2.06
N ILE A 95 0.21 16.33 2.13
CA ILE A 95 -0.77 15.29 1.73
C ILE A 95 -0.54 14.88 0.28
N ASN A 96 -0.49 15.82 -0.66
CA ASN A 96 -0.30 15.51 -2.07
C ASN A 96 1.07 14.84 -2.36
N VAL A 97 2.14 15.28 -1.68
CA VAL A 97 3.47 14.69 -1.86
C VAL A 97 3.52 13.27 -1.30
N LEU A 98 2.98 13.05 -0.10
CA LEU A 98 2.91 11.73 0.51
C LEU A 98 2.06 10.76 -0.31
N ASP A 99 0.95 11.24 -0.87
CA ASP A 99 0.09 10.44 -1.74
C ASP A 99 0.83 10.01 -3.01
N ALA A 100 1.51 10.94 -3.68
CA ALA A 100 2.31 10.62 -4.87
C ALA A 100 3.43 9.61 -4.56
N VAL A 101 4.14 9.78 -3.43
CA VAL A 101 5.18 8.84 -2.99
C VAL A 101 4.59 7.47 -2.65
N GLY A 102 3.48 7.44 -1.90
CA GLY A 102 2.80 6.20 -1.53
C GLY A 102 2.32 5.42 -2.75
N LEU A 103 1.66 6.10 -3.70
CA LEU A 103 1.20 5.50 -4.95
C LEU A 103 2.36 4.99 -5.80
N ALA A 104 3.46 5.74 -5.92
CA ALA A 104 4.65 5.30 -6.66
C ALA A 104 5.27 4.03 -6.07
N LEU A 105 5.44 3.98 -4.74
CA LEU A 105 5.99 2.81 -4.05
C LEU A 105 5.09 1.58 -4.21
N PHE A 106 3.78 1.72 -4.01
CA PHE A 106 2.82 0.63 -4.18
C PHE A 106 2.70 0.15 -5.63
N ALA A 107 2.79 1.06 -6.60
CA ALA A 107 2.83 0.69 -8.01
C ALA A 107 4.06 -0.16 -8.32
N VAL A 108 5.24 0.24 -7.86
CA VAL A 108 6.50 -0.49 -8.09
C VAL A 108 6.49 -1.85 -7.38
N THR A 109 6.13 -1.90 -6.10
CA THR A 109 6.10 -3.18 -5.36
C THR A 109 5.01 -4.11 -5.87
N GLY A 110 3.83 -3.58 -6.23
CA GLY A 110 2.74 -4.33 -6.84
C GLY A 110 3.12 -4.92 -8.18
N ALA A 111 3.71 -4.12 -9.08
CA ALA A 111 4.20 -4.61 -10.37
C ALA A 111 5.26 -5.70 -10.20
N THR A 112 6.19 -5.53 -9.26
CA THR A 112 7.23 -6.52 -8.99
C THR A 112 6.65 -7.82 -8.42
N LYS A 113 5.68 -7.74 -7.51
CA LYS A 113 4.94 -8.92 -7.02
C LYS A 113 4.15 -9.60 -8.15
N ALA A 114 3.46 -8.84 -8.99
CA ALA A 114 2.68 -9.37 -10.11
C ALA A 114 3.54 -10.14 -11.11
N VAL A 115 4.71 -9.61 -11.47
CA VAL A 115 5.68 -10.30 -12.33
C VAL A 115 6.18 -11.59 -11.66
N GLY A 116 6.46 -11.54 -10.34
CA GLY A 116 6.86 -12.72 -9.57
C GLY A 116 5.79 -13.83 -9.53
N LEU A 117 4.51 -13.45 -9.56
CA LEU A 117 3.36 -14.36 -9.61
C LEU A 117 3.01 -14.83 -11.03
N GLY A 118 3.73 -14.36 -12.06
CA GLY A 118 3.53 -14.78 -13.45
C GLY A 118 2.49 -13.97 -14.23
N PHE A 119 1.90 -12.92 -13.65
CA PHE A 119 0.95 -12.02 -14.33
C PHE A 119 1.61 -11.10 -15.38
N GLY A 120 2.95 -11.13 -15.51
CA GLY A 120 3.73 -10.22 -16.35
C GLY A 120 3.85 -10.59 -17.83
N ARG A 121 3.31 -11.73 -18.30
CA ARG A 121 3.24 -12.04 -19.73
C ARG A 121 1.80 -11.91 -20.19
N CYS A 122 1.56 -11.05 -21.19
CA CYS A 122 0.30 -11.05 -21.90
C CYS A 122 -0.08 -12.49 -22.26
N PRO A 123 -1.30 -12.95 -21.94
CA PRO A 123 -1.85 -14.18 -22.47
C PRO A 123 -1.91 -14.05 -24.00
N GLY A 124 -0.83 -14.44 -24.70
CA GLY A 124 -0.68 -14.25 -26.14
C GLY A 124 0.75 -14.15 -26.68
N SER A 125 1.78 -13.91 -25.86
CA SER A 125 3.18 -13.84 -26.35
C SER A 125 3.97 -15.14 -26.26
N ALA A 126 3.46 -16.13 -25.51
CA ALA A 126 3.88 -17.52 -25.68
C ALA A 126 3.02 -18.12 -26.79
N GLY A 127 3.63 -18.62 -27.86
CA GLY A 127 2.96 -19.30 -28.97
C GLY A 127 2.16 -20.52 -28.53
N GLN A 128 0.99 -20.30 -27.94
CA GLN A 128 -0.02 -21.31 -27.73
C GLN A 128 -0.99 -21.23 -28.91
N PRO A 129 -1.13 -22.31 -29.69
CA PRO A 129 -2.06 -22.32 -30.81
C PRO A 129 -3.46 -22.11 -30.25
N ALA A 130 -4.17 -21.14 -30.82
CA ALA A 130 -5.57 -20.83 -30.55
C ALA A 130 -6.42 -22.10 -30.67
N ARG A 131 -6.61 -22.82 -29.56
CA ARG A 131 -7.41 -24.03 -29.47
C ARG A 131 -8.11 -24.11 -28.13
N ARG A 132 -9.18 -23.34 -27.93
CA ARG A 132 -10.32 -23.77 -27.09
C ARG A 132 -11.58 -22.90 -27.17
N TRP A 133 -12.02 -22.53 -28.37
CA TRP A 133 -13.37 -21.95 -28.56
C TRP A 133 -14.11 -22.56 -29.75
N ARG A 134 -14.01 -23.89 -29.91
CA ARG A 134 -14.85 -24.63 -30.85
C ARG A 134 -15.12 -26.06 -30.35
N SER A 135 -16.12 -26.20 -29.49
CA SER A 135 -16.94 -27.40 -29.21
C SER A 135 -17.50 -27.29 -27.78
N GLY A 136 -18.80 -27.25 -27.52
CA GLY A 136 -20.01 -27.30 -28.32
C GLY A 136 -21.18 -26.84 -27.45
#